data_AF-A0A542DLE4-F1
#
_entry.id   AF-A0A542DLE4-F1
#
_cell.length_a   1.000
_cell.length_b   1.000
_cell.length_c   1.000
_cell.angle_alpha   90.00
_cell.angle_beta   90.00
_cell.angle_gamma   90.00
#
_symmetry.space_group_name_H-M   'P 1'
#
loop_
_entity.id
_entity.type
_entity.pdbx_description
1 polymer ?
#
loop_
_entity_poly.entity_id
_entity_poly.type
_entity_poly.pdbx_seq_one_letter_code
_entity_poly.pdbx_strand_id
1 'polypeptide(L)'
;MMDTADTGFVPLLEQVAVHSRPRLFAIYGSYKRDPTEPLLGWGMEFAAGGAVFHALDDGSTHLSETAQDVLEVQSVIGDVRLTWLDG
;
A
#
# COMPACT_ATOMS: atom_id res chain seq x y z
N MET A 1 33.43 -21.28 28.72
CA MET A 1 33.03 -20.11 27.91
C MET A 1 32.20 -20.69 26.78
N MET A 2 30.89 -20.80 27.02
CA MET A 2 29.95 -21.38 26.07
C MET A 2 29.43 -20.18 25.29
N ASP A 3 29.81 -20.07 24.03
CA ASP A 3 29.25 -19.12 23.08
C ASP A 3 27.78 -19.54 22.90
N THR A 4 26.90 -18.92 23.69
CA THR A 4 25.45 -19.13 23.58
C THR A 4 25.01 -18.44 22.32
N ALA A 5 25.11 -19.19 21.23
CA ALA A 5 24.37 -19.07 19.99
C ALA A 5 23.46 -17.84 19.94
N ASP A 6 23.91 -16.84 19.19
CA ASP A 6 23.08 -15.81 18.58
C ASP A 6 22.15 -16.44 17.53
N THR A 7 21.38 -17.46 17.92
CA THR A 7 20.26 -18.01 17.17
C THR A 7 19.02 -17.20 17.51
N GLY A 8 19.12 -15.89 17.30
CA GLY A 8 18.02 -14.96 17.45
C GLY A 8 16.93 -15.19 16.42
N PHE A 9 15.80 -14.52 16.59
CA PHE A 9 14.68 -14.55 15.64
C PHE A 9 15.02 -13.97 14.25
N VAL A 10 16.22 -13.40 14.07
CA VAL A 10 16.61 -12.65 12.86
C VAL A 10 16.52 -13.48 11.57
N PRO A 11 17.09 -14.70 11.46
CA PRO A 11 16.98 -15.48 10.22
C PRO A 11 15.53 -15.86 9.87
N LEU A 12 14.67 -16.07 10.89
CA LEU A 12 13.24 -16.30 10.69
C LEU A 12 12.54 -15.03 10.17
N LEU A 13 12.84 -13.87 10.76
CA LEU A 13 12.26 -12.59 10.37
C LEU A 13 12.69 -12.18 8.96
N GLU A 14 13.92 -12.48 8.54
CA GLU A 14 14.38 -12.26 7.16
C GLU A 14 13.54 -13.04 6.15
N GLN A 15 13.27 -14.32 6.42
CA GLN A 15 12.40 -15.13 5.57
C GLN A 15 10.98 -14.56 5.50
N VAL A 16 10.41 -14.17 6.65
CA VAL A 16 9.07 -13.57 6.73
C VAL A 16 9.02 -12.24 5.97
N ALA A 17 10.04 -11.39 6.07
CA ALA A 17 10.09 -10.10 5.37
C ALA A 17 10.05 -10.26 3.85
N VAL A 18 10.70 -11.30 3.31
CA VAL A 18 10.69 -11.59 1.87
C VAL A 18 9.38 -12.24 1.44
N HIS A 19 8.92 -13.26 2.16
CA HIS A 19 7.72 -14.04 1.79
C HIS A 19 6.41 -13.27 2.00
N SER A 20 6.38 -12.35 2.97
CA SER A 20 5.22 -11.54 3.30
C SER A 20 5.37 -10.08 2.87
N ARG A 21 6.24 -9.81 1.89
CA ARG A 21 6.44 -8.46 1.34
C ARG A 21 5.08 -7.89 0.87
N PRO A 22 4.79 -6.61 1.15
CA PRO A 22 3.53 -6.03 0.72
C PRO A 22 3.53 -5.85 -0.80
N ARG A 23 2.35 -5.90 -1.39
CA ARG A 23 2.12 -5.68 -2.82
C ARG A 23 1.93 -4.19 -3.05
N LEU A 24 2.70 -3.62 -3.97
CA LEU A 24 2.63 -2.19 -4.30
C LEU A 24 1.50 -1.94 -5.29
N PHE A 25 0.77 -0.83 -5.12
CA PHE A 25 -0.26 -0.39 -6.06
C PHE A 25 -0.23 1.13 -6.24
N ALA A 26 -0.86 1.60 -7.31
CA ALA A 26 -1.19 3.00 -7.52
C ALA A 26 -2.69 3.17 -7.74
N ILE A 27 -3.23 4.30 -7.30
CA ILE A 27 -4.57 4.77 -7.69
C ILE A 27 -4.37 6.08 -8.45
N TYR A 28 -4.95 6.16 -9.65
CA TYR A 28 -4.84 7.34 -10.49
C TYR A 28 -6.11 7.59 -11.30
N GLY A 29 -6.33 8.85 -11.65
CA GLY A 29 -7.49 9.31 -12.41
C GLY A 29 -7.66 10.82 -12.36
N SER A 30 -8.90 11.27 -12.28
CA SER A 30 -9.27 12.69 -12.18
C SER A 30 -10.33 12.92 -11.12
N TYR A 31 -10.41 14.11 -10.54
CA TYR A 31 -11.51 14.45 -9.63
C TYR A 31 -12.84 14.60 -10.38
N LYS A 32 -13.93 14.18 -9.75
CA LYS A 32 -15.28 14.33 -10.30
C LYS A 32 -15.75 15.79 -10.31
N ARG A 33 -15.34 16.58 -9.31
CA ARG A 33 -15.68 18.00 -9.22
C ARG A 33 -15.01 18.84 -10.31
N ASP A 34 -13.81 18.43 -10.72
CA ASP A 34 -13.00 19.05 -11.76
C ASP A 34 -12.16 17.98 -12.46
N PRO A 35 -12.64 17.46 -13.62
CA PRO A 35 -11.95 16.42 -14.36
C PRO A 35 -10.57 16.83 -14.93
N THR A 36 -10.21 18.11 -14.85
CA THR A 36 -8.88 18.59 -15.26
C THR A 36 -7.84 18.46 -14.14
N GLU A 37 -8.30 18.29 -12.90
CA GLU A 37 -7.45 18.10 -11.72
C GLU A 37 -7.08 16.60 -11.59
N PRO A 38 -5.78 16.24 -11.61
CA PRO A 38 -5.35 14.85 -11.53
C PRO A 38 -5.43 14.33 -10.09
N LEU A 39 -5.91 13.10 -9.93
CA LEU A 39 -5.79 12.35 -8.69
C LEU A 39 -4.74 11.27 -8.89
N LEU A 40 -3.74 11.22 -8.01
CA LEU A 40 -2.67 10.22 -8.05
C LEU A 40 -2.20 9.92 -6.63
N GLY A 41 -1.95 8.65 -6.36
CA GLY A 41 -1.22 8.23 -5.18
C GLY A 41 -0.71 6.80 -5.31
N TRP A 42 0.10 6.41 -4.32
CA TRP A 42 0.73 5.09 -4.24
C TRP A 42 0.42 4.45 -2.91
N GLY A 43 0.31 3.14 -2.90
CA GLY A 43 0.05 2.40 -1.70
C GLY A 43 0.70 1.03 -1.70
N MET A 44 0.53 0.36 -0.57
CA MET A 44 0.95 -1.02 -0.38
C MET A 44 -0.10 -1.78 0.41
N GLU A 45 -0.41 -3.00 -0.02
CA GLU A 45 -1.30 -3.93 0.66
C GLU A 45 -0.48 -5.05 1.31
N PHE A 46 -0.71 -5.30 2.58
CA PHE A 46 0.00 -6.29 3.37
C PHE A 46 -0.70 -7.65 3.29
N ALA A 47 0.06 -8.72 3.08
CA ALA A 47 -0.48 -10.08 2.98
C ALA A 47 -1.22 -10.55 4.24
N ALA A 48 -0.87 -10.00 5.41
CA ALA A 48 -1.54 -10.26 6.68
C ALA A 48 -2.81 -9.41 6.89
N GLY A 49 -3.20 -8.62 5.90
CA GLY A 49 -4.29 -7.64 5.97
C GLY A 49 -3.78 -6.23 6.24
N GLY A 50 -4.55 -5.25 5.74
CA GLY A 50 -4.24 -3.84 5.82
C GLY A 50 -3.68 -3.29 4.52
N ALA A 51 -4.03 -2.05 4.22
CA ALA A 51 -3.48 -1.25 3.13
C ALA A 51 -3.17 0.16 3.64
N VAL A 52 -2.08 0.72 3.12
CA VAL A 52 -1.76 2.13 3.29
C VAL A 52 -1.65 2.77 1.92
N PHE A 53 -2.19 3.98 1.79
CA PHE A 53 -2.18 4.76 0.56
C PHE A 53 -1.79 6.20 0.85
N HIS A 54 -0.84 6.71 0.09
CA HIS A 54 -0.37 8.09 0.15
C HIS A 54 -0.89 8.85 -1.08
N ALA A 55 -1.71 9.87 -0.83
CA ALA A 55 -2.27 10.72 -1.86
C ALA A 55 -1.30 11.87 -2.18
N LEU A 56 -1.01 12.11 -3.45
CA LEU A 56 -0.01 13.10 -3.87
C LEU A 56 -0.54 14.53 -3.85
N ASP A 57 -1.85 14.71 -4.03
CA ASP A 57 -2.54 15.99 -4.11
C ASP A 57 -2.46 16.79 -2.81
N ASP A 58 -2.71 16.13 -1.68
CA ASP A 58 -2.75 16.77 -0.36
C ASP A 58 -1.69 16.20 0.61
N GLY A 59 -0.92 15.20 0.18
CA GLY A 59 0.10 14.55 1.00
C GLY A 59 -0.49 13.68 2.12
N SER A 60 -1.79 13.39 2.10
CA SER A 60 -2.45 12.60 3.14
C SER A 60 -2.06 11.12 3.07
N THR A 61 -2.29 10.42 4.18
CA THR A 61 -2.12 8.97 4.27
C THR A 61 -3.40 8.33 4.75
N HIS A 62 -3.92 7.39 3.98
CA HIS A 62 -5.13 6.64 4.26
C HIS A 62 -4.79 5.21 4.66
N LEU A 63 -5.52 4.68 5.63
CA LEU A 63 -5.45 3.29 6.07
C LEU A 63 -6.75 2.59 5.74
N SER A 64 -6.68 1.34 5.29
CA SER A 64 -7.85 0.50 4.99
C SER A 64 -7.50 -0.98 5.16
N GLU A 65 -8.44 -1.90 4.93
CA GLU A 65 -8.19 -3.34 5.06
C GLU A 65 -7.55 -3.92 3.79
N THR A 66 -7.92 -3.38 2.62
CA THR A 66 -7.41 -3.76 1.29
C THR A 66 -7.20 -2.53 0.41
N ALA A 67 -6.44 -2.67 -0.68
CA ALA A 67 -6.28 -1.66 -1.71
C ALA A 67 -7.60 -1.39 -2.45
N GLN A 68 -8.50 -2.37 -2.50
CA GLN A 68 -9.84 -2.23 -3.06
C GLN A 68 -10.70 -1.28 -2.22
N ASP A 69 -10.63 -1.35 -0.89
CA ASP A 69 -11.34 -0.41 -0.01
C ASP A 69 -10.84 1.02 -0.22
N VAL A 70 -9.52 1.20 -0.40
CA VAL A 70 -8.95 2.51 -0.76
C VAL A 70 -9.53 2.99 -2.09
N LEU A 71 -9.57 2.13 -3.12
CA LEU A 71 -10.17 2.47 -4.41
C LEU A 71 -11.63 2.90 -4.27
N GLU A 72 -12.43 2.21 -3.46
CA GLU A 72 -13.83 2.54 -3.22
C GLU A 72 -13.98 3.93 -2.59
N VAL A 73 -13.16 4.26 -1.58
CA VAL A 73 -13.14 5.59 -0.96
C VAL A 73 -12.73 6.67 -1.96
N GLN A 74 -11.64 6.45 -2.72
CA GLN A 74 -11.18 7.43 -3.71
C GLN A 74 -12.17 7.58 -4.86
N SER A 75 -12.94 6.54 -5.19
CA SER A 75 -14.00 6.57 -6.20
C SER A 75 -15.19 7.45 -5.79
N VAL A 76 -15.32 7.84 -4.52
CA VAL A 76 -16.34 8.82 -4.10
C VAL A 76 -16.05 10.19 -4.72
N ILE A 77 -14.77 10.58 -4.77
CA ILE A 77 -14.34 11.93 -5.17
C ILE A 77 -13.72 11.99 -6.57
N GLY A 78 -13.32 10.84 -7.14
CA GLY A 78 -12.67 10.76 -8.44
C GLY A 78 -13.19 9.64 -9.34
N ASP A 79 -12.90 9.76 -10.63
CA ASP A 79 -13.01 8.69 -11.61
C ASP A 79 -11.63 8.04 -11.72
N VAL A 80 -11.40 7.03 -10.88
CA VAL A 80 -10.07 6.48 -10.60
C VAL A 80 -9.96 5.00 -10.93
N ARG A 81 -8.73 4.53 -11.07
CA ARG A 81 -8.39 3.13 -11.30
C ARG A 81 -7.27 2.70 -10.38
N LEU A 82 -7.31 1.43 -9.99
CA LEU A 82 -6.24 0.77 -9.27
C LEU A 82 -5.34 0.01 -10.26
N THR A 83 -4.03 0.05 -10.04
CA THR A 83 -3.05 -0.76 -10.76
C THR A 83 -2.02 -1.31 -9.81
N TRP A 84 -1.80 -2.62 -9.87
CA TRP A 84 -0.72 -3.30 -9.17
C TRP A 84 0.63 -3.01 -9.85
N LEU A 85 1.67 -2.75 -9.05
CA LEU A 85 3.01 -2.33 -9.51
C LEU A 85 4.08 -3.42 -9.34
N ASP A 86 3.70 -4.57 -8.78
CA ASP A 86 4.56 -5.70 -8.43
C ASP A 86 4.73 -6.72 -9.58
N GLY A 87 4.65 -6.27 -10.83
CA GLY A 87 4.87 -7.05 -12.05
C GLY A 87 6.33 -7.39 -12.33
#